data_AF-A0A7W9UVB1-F1
#
_entry.id   AF-A0A7W9UVB1-F1
#
_cell.length_a   1.000
_cell.length_b   1.000
_cell.length_c   1.000
_cell.angle_alpha   90.00
_cell.angle_beta   90.00
_cell.angle_gamma   90.00
#
_symmetry.space_group_name_H-M   'P 1'
#
loop_
_entity.id
_entity.type
_entity.pdbx_description
1 polymer ?
#
loop_
_entity_poly.entity_id
_entity_poly.type
_entity_poly.pdbx_seq_one_letter_code
_entity_poly.pdbx_strand_id
1 'polypeptide(L)' 'MTEGLDELIKLERSAEEERSKLADLTNDEHDAQWRRWRKAAERAQTAITAHAEATRANRYEVEQAVKKAVRHAQQDPTAE' A
#
# COMPACT_ATOMS: atom_id res chain seq x y z
N MET A 1 -3.09 -18.66 7.82
CA MET A 1 -3.08 -17.28 8.36
C MET A 1 -2.55 -16.31 7.30
N THR A 2 -3.18 -16.26 6.13
CA THR A 2 -2.80 -15.36 5.01
C THR A 2 -3.73 -14.17 4.87
N GLU A 3 -4.90 -14.19 5.51
CA GLU A 3 -5.88 -13.10 5.51
C GLU A 3 -5.29 -11.76 5.98
N GLY A 4 -4.39 -11.79 6.98
CA GLY A 4 -3.73 -10.58 7.46
C GLY A 4 -2.76 -9.96 6.45
N LEU A 5 -2.12 -10.74 5.58
CA LEU A 5 -1.19 -10.21 4.57
C LEU A 5 -1.94 -9.68 3.34
N ASP A 6 -3.02 -10.35 2.94
CA ASP A 6 -3.87 -9.92 1.82
C ASP A 6 -4.49 -8.53 2.09
N GLU A 7 -4.92 -8.26 3.32
CA GLU A 7 -5.42 -6.93 3.71
C GLU A 7 -4.33 -5.85 3.64
N LEU A 8 -3.10 -6.15 4.05
CA LEU A 8 -1.96 -5.23 3.92
C LEU A 8 -1.64 -4.93 2.45
N ILE A 9 -1.69 -5.94 1.59
CA ILE A 9 -1.47 -5.80 0.14
C ILE A 9 -2.55 -4.92 -0.49
N LYS A 10 -3.82 -5.08 -0.08
CA LYS A 10 -4.92 -4.22 -0.54
C LYS A 10 -4.71 -2.77 -0.12
N LEU A 11 -4.35 -2.52 1.14
CA LEU A 11 -4.11 -1.17 1.65
C LEU A 11 -2.94 -0.48 0.95
N GLU A 12 -1.81 -1.18 0.77
CA GLU A 12 -0.64 -0.63 0.09
C GLU A 12 -0.91 -0.41 -1.42
N ARG A 13 -1.66 -1.30 -2.07
CA ARG A 13 -2.09 -1.10 -3.46
C ARG A 13 -2.92 0.18 -3.59
N SER A 14 -3.92 0.36 -2.73
CA SER A 14 -4.74 1.58 -2.76
C SER A 14 -3.91 2.84 -2.53
N ALA A 15 -2.88 2.80 -1.69
CA ALA A 15 -1.95 3.90 -1.53
C ALA A 15 -1.14 4.17 -2.82
N GLU A 16 -0.62 3.15 -3.49
CA GLU A 16 0.11 3.30 -4.76
C GLU A 16 -0.79 3.81 -5.90
N GLU A 17 -2.05 3.39 -5.97
CA GLU A 17 -3.02 3.90 -6.95
C GLU A 17 -3.29 5.40 -6.76
N GLU A 18 -3.52 5.84 -5.51
CA GLU A 18 -3.70 7.26 -5.20
C GLU A 18 -2.43 8.08 -5.48
N ARG A 19 -1.24 7.47 -5.32
CA ARG A 19 0.05 8.07 -5.67
C ARG A 19 0.21 8.22 -7.18
N SER A 20 -0.18 7.20 -7.95
CA SER A 20 -0.09 7.24 -9.41
C SER A 20 -0.94 8.36 -10.00
N LYS A 21 -2.10 8.64 -9.40
CA LYS A 21 -2.99 9.76 -9.79
C LYS A 21 -2.36 11.14 -9.57
N LEU A 22 -1.35 11.27 -8.71
CA LEU A 22 -0.66 12.56 -8.51
C LEU A 22 0.17 12.98 -9.72
N ALA A 23 0.66 12.03 -10.52
CA ALA A 23 1.57 12.32 -11.63
C ALA A 23 0.92 13.18 -12.74
N ASP A 24 -0.40 13.13 -12.87
CA ASP A 24 -1.17 13.85 -13.89
C ASP A 24 -1.87 15.12 -13.37
N LEU A 25 -1.74 15.47 -12.08
CA LEU A 25 -2.47 16.59 -11.46
C LEU A 25 -1.57 17.80 -11.19
N THR A 26 -2.16 19.00 -11.27
CA THR A 26 -1.51 20.27 -10.93
C THR A 26 -2.35 21.11 -9.96
N ASN A 27 -1.69 21.99 -9.19
CA ASN A 27 -2.32 22.94 -8.24
C ASN A 27 -3.27 22.30 -7.21
N ASP A 28 -4.50 22.78 -7.09
CA ASP A 28 -5.43 22.45 -6.00
C ASP A 28 -5.89 20.97 -6.04
N GLU A 29 -6.06 20.42 -7.24
CA GLU A 29 -6.39 18.99 -7.42
C GLU A 29 -5.24 18.09 -6.96
N HIS A 30 -3.99 18.53 -7.15
CA HIS A 30 -2.82 17.82 -6.64
C HIS A 30 -2.80 17.81 -5.11
N ASP A 31 -3.13 18.92 -4.42
CA ASP A 31 -3.20 18.96 -2.96
C ASP A 31 -4.31 18.06 -2.38
N ALA A 32 -5.50 18.10 -2.99
CA ALA A 32 -6.61 17.24 -2.60
C ALA A 32 -6.27 15.75 -2.79
N GLN A 33 -5.67 15.40 -3.93
CA GLN A 33 -5.23 14.03 -4.21
C GLN A 33 -4.09 13.61 -3.27
N TRP A 34 -3.20 14.53 -2.90
CA TRP A 34 -2.08 14.23 -2.00
C TRP A 34 -2.55 13.95 -0.57
N ARG A 35 -3.60 14.64 -0.11
CA ARG A 35 -4.27 14.33 1.17
C ARG A 35 -4.92 12.95 1.17
N ARG A 36 -5.54 12.54 0.05
CA ARG A 36 -6.10 11.19 -0.11
C ARG A 36 -5.01 10.12 -0.09
N TRP A 37 -3.94 10.33 -0.86
CA TRP A 37 -2.77 9.47 -0.87
C TRP A 37 -2.18 9.31 0.53
N ARG A 38 -1.92 10.42 1.24
CA ARG A 38 -1.37 10.36 2.61
C ARG A 38 -2.24 9.52 3.52
N LYS A 39 -3.56 9.73 3.52
CA LYS A 39 -4.48 8.98 4.39
C LYS A 39 -4.47 7.47 4.09
N ALA A 40 -4.35 7.09 2.82
CA ALA A 40 -4.21 5.70 2.42
C ALA A 40 -2.87 5.11 2.89
N ALA A 41 -1.76 5.85 2.69
CA ALA A 41 -0.42 5.44 3.13
C ALA A 41 -0.33 5.30 4.66
N GLU A 42 -0.93 6.23 5.42
CA GLU A 42 -0.98 6.15 6.88
C GLU A 42 -1.70 4.87 7.35
N ARG A 43 -2.84 4.53 6.74
CA ARG A 43 -3.57 3.30 7.05
C ARG A 43 -2.76 2.04 6.75
N ALA A 44 -2.09 1.99 5.60
CA ALA A 44 -1.21 0.87 5.26
C ALA A 44 -0.07 0.73 6.29
N GLN A 45 0.58 1.83 6.65
CA GLN A 45 1.69 1.83 7.61
C GLN A 45 1.26 1.45 9.04
N THR A 46 0.09 1.91 9.48
CA THR A 46 -0.49 1.48 10.77
C THR A 46 -0.77 -0.01 10.77
N ALA A 47 -1.38 -0.54 9.71
CA ALA A 47 -1.70 -1.97 9.60
C ALA A 47 -0.42 -2.84 9.54
N ILE A 48 0.60 -2.43 8.78
CA ILE A 48 1.90 -3.11 8.70
C ILE A 48 2.55 -3.16 10.09
N THR A 49 2.50 -2.06 10.83
CA THR A 49 3.04 -1.98 12.19
C THR A 49 2.30 -2.93 13.13
N ALA A 50 0.96 -2.88 13.14
CA ALA A 50 0.13 -3.77 13.96
C ALA A 50 0.37 -5.25 13.63
N HIS A 51 0.50 -5.59 12.34
CA HIS A 51 0.82 -6.95 11.91
C HIS A 51 2.19 -7.39 12.40
N ALA A 52 3.22 -6.56 12.23
CA ALA A 52 4.58 -6.85 12.67
C ALA A 52 4.65 -7.06 14.20
N GLU A 53 3.94 -6.25 14.98
CA GLU A 53 3.83 -6.43 16.44
C GLU A 53 3.12 -7.74 16.80
N ALA A 54 1.98 -8.04 16.15
CA ALA A 54 1.20 -9.25 16.40
C ALA A 54 1.97 -10.53 16.06
N THR A 55 2.78 -10.52 15.00
CA THR A 55 3.58 -11.67 14.57
C THR A 55 4.99 -11.66 15.13
N ARG A 56 5.37 -10.63 15.91
CA ARG A 56 6.75 -10.36 16.37
C ARG A 56 7.77 -10.38 15.22
N ALA A 57 7.34 -9.96 14.04
CA ALA A 57 8.19 -9.85 12.87
C ALA A 57 8.87 -8.48 12.82
N ASN A 58 9.93 -8.36 12.02
CA ASN A 58 10.52 -7.06 11.74
C ASN A 58 9.57 -6.27 10.81
N ARG A 59 9.11 -5.09 11.28
CA ARG A 59 8.23 -4.19 10.50
C ARG A 59 8.78 -3.92 9.10
N TYR A 60 10.09 -3.71 8.96
CA TYR A 60 10.72 -3.45 7.68
C TYR A 60 10.57 -4.63 6.71
N GLU A 61 10.75 -5.86 7.19
CA GLU A 61 10.60 -7.05 6.35
C GLU A 61 9.14 -7.28 5.92
N VAL A 62 8.18 -7.03 6.83
CA VAL A 62 6.75 -7.07 6.50
C VAL A 62 6.42 -6.04 5.43
N GLU A 63 6.91 -4.81 5.57
CA GLU A 63 6.71 -3.76 4.57
C GLU A 63 7.29 -4.14 3.20
N GLN A 64 8.52 -4.67 3.16
CA GLN A 64 9.14 -5.11 1.90
C GLN A 64 8.36 -6.26 1.25
N ALA A 65 7.87 -7.21 2.04
CA ALA A 65 7.04 -8.32 1.56
C ALA A 65 5.73 -7.81 0.94
N VAL A 66 5.06 -6.86 1.61
CA VAL A 66 3.83 -6.22 1.11
C VAL A 66 4.09 -5.47 -0.20
N LYS A 67 5.12 -4.62 -0.25
CA LYS A 67 5.49 -3.86 -1.46
C LYS A 67 5.84 -4.78 -2.64
N LYS A 68 6.59 -5.85 -2.37
CA LYS A 68 6.93 -6.85 -3.38
C LYS A 68 5.67 -7.54 -3.91
N ALA A 69 4.76 -7.94 -3.03
CA ALA A 69 3.50 -8.58 -3.43
C ALA A 69 2.59 -7.63 -4.23
N VAL A 70 2.50 -6.35 -3.85
CA VAL A 70 1.80 -5.31 -4.63
C VAL A 70 2.41 -5.17 -6.03
N ARG A 71 3.73 -5.16 -6.15
CA ARG A 71 4.42 -5.08 -7.45
C ARG A 71 4.15 -6.31 -8.32
N HIS A 72 4.23 -7.51 -7.77
CA HIS A 72 3.90 -8.74 -8.51
C HIS A 72 2.46 -8.73 -8.98
N ALA A 73 1.50 -8.39 -8.11
CA ALA A 73 0.09 -8.36 -8.50
C ALA A 73 -0.28 -7.24 -9.49
N GLN A 74 0.59 -6.25 -9.69
CA GLN A 74 0.47 -5.26 -10.78
C GLN A 74 1.18 -5.71 -12.07
N GLN A 75 2.17 -6.60 -11.98
CA GLN A 75 2.90 -7.17 -13.12
C GLN A 75 2.22 -8.42 -13.70
N ASP A 76 1.32 -9.07 -12.94
CA ASP A 76 0.46 -10.18 -13.36
C ASP A 76 -1.00 -9.76 -13.71
N PRO A 77 -1.27 -8.80 -14.63
CA PRO A 77 -2.62 -8.61 -15.16
C PRO A 77 -2.95 -9.59 -16.30
N THR A 78 -2.02 -10.48 -16.69
CA THR A 78 -2.19 -11.48 -17.76
C THR A 78 -1.51 -12.79 -17.38
N ALA A 79 -2.25 -13.62 -16.66
CA ALA A 79 -2.13 -15.08 -16.78
C ALA A 79 -3.51 -15.59 -17.23
N GLU A 80 -3.89 -15.20 -18.45
CA GLU A 80 -4.89 -15.87 -19.28
C GLU A 80 -4.34 -15.95 -20.71
#